data_AF-A0A3D3CJP3-F1
#
_entry.id   AF-A0A3D3CJP3-F1
#
_cell.length_a   1.000
_cell.length_b   1.000
_cell.length_c   1.000
_cell.angle_alpha   90.00
_cell.angle_beta   90.00
_cell.angle_gamma   90.00
#
_symmetry.space_group_name_H-M   'P 1'
#
loop_
_entity.id
_entity.type
_entity.pdbx_description
1 polymer ?
#
loop_
_entity_poly.entity_id
_entity_poly.type
_entity_poly.pdbx_seq_one_letter_code
_entity_poly.pdbx_strand_id
1 'polypeptide(L)'
;MRMTISKKLYLGIGVLSAVLIGLAVFFQASIKSTKAQLSAVQAYPELQALLGSVTIDHFKWAEGLAVGTMMLGKEFKGQIDHTQCNLGKWYYGYKPPKELEDAFKRIEEPHKHFHATAPKIIALVKENKMDAAKKVYENETKPNLITTQEALTDMRLGVKKLIDRDITSMKTMQDSMGMTSLIVYALILGSVISGSVLFLARPIKKNLDNISGWVDTTATGDLTKGVDIHTNDEISDMASSFKAMVGKVKSIITQTKESSGQVSVAADQIAEANQNFSQRITEQAASIEETSATMEEMSASIKQTAENAREANKLAQNTKGIAESGSTVMGDTINRNGRNKQIIVQNSQHIECNRRDSISDKPFSIERGSRSGKGGRARQGICSSSIGNKEFSTEGVTIRKRDNRTDRRQRREDRKGSAACAGVEQETRRHRDKRKESSGFNGRSSGSGR
;
A
#
# COMPACT_ATOMS: atom_id res chain seq x y z
N MET A 1 -18.34 4.91 -27.39
CA MET A 1 -17.09 5.67 -27.18
C MET A 1 -16.81 5.75 -25.67
N ARG A 2 -15.56 5.60 -25.20
CA ARG A 2 -15.25 5.69 -23.76
C ARG A 2 -15.36 7.14 -23.25
N MET A 3 -16.18 7.34 -22.23
CA MET A 3 -16.57 8.63 -21.67
C MET A 3 -15.87 8.88 -20.34
N THR A 4 -14.60 9.28 -20.42
CA THR A 4 -13.78 9.62 -19.25
C THR A 4 -14.39 10.75 -18.41
N ILE A 5 -14.08 10.78 -17.11
CA ILE A 5 -14.48 11.84 -16.17
C ILE A 5 -14.08 13.20 -16.73
N SER A 6 -12.86 13.31 -17.27
CA SER A 6 -12.36 14.51 -17.95
C SER A 6 -13.27 14.95 -19.11
N LYS A 7 -13.67 14.04 -20.02
CA LYS A 7 -14.60 14.37 -21.12
C LYS A 7 -15.99 14.80 -20.62
N LYS A 8 -16.51 14.13 -19.59
CA LYS A 8 -17.79 14.50 -18.95
C LYS A 8 -17.73 15.91 -18.36
N LEU A 9 -16.61 16.26 -17.71
CA LEU A 9 -16.36 17.58 -17.15
C LEU A 9 -16.27 18.67 -18.24
N TYR A 10 -15.48 18.42 -19.30
CA TYR A 10 -15.39 19.34 -20.44
C TYR A 10 -16.73 19.53 -21.16
N LEU A 11 -17.60 18.51 -21.22
CA LEU A 11 -18.96 18.65 -21.74
C LEU A 11 -19.83 19.56 -20.85
N GLY A 12 -19.80 19.40 -19.53
CA GLY A 12 -20.52 20.27 -18.60
C GLY A 12 -20.07 21.73 -18.67
N ILE A 13 -18.75 21.96 -18.68
CA ILE A 13 -18.15 23.29 -18.85
C ILE A 13 -18.50 23.86 -20.23
N GLY A 14 -18.40 23.06 -21.29
CA GLY A 14 -18.73 23.48 -22.65
C GLY A 14 -20.20 23.89 -22.81
N VAL A 15 -21.14 23.17 -22.18
CA VAL A 15 -22.56 23.56 -22.14
C VAL A 15 -22.74 24.87 -21.36
N LEU A 16 -22.09 25.04 -20.20
CA LEU A 16 -22.15 26.28 -19.42
C LEU A 16 -21.61 27.48 -20.24
N SER A 17 -20.47 27.32 -20.92
CA SER A 17 -19.88 28.34 -21.78
C SER A 17 -20.75 28.65 -23.00
N ALA A 18 -21.32 27.63 -23.67
CA ALA A 18 -22.23 27.83 -24.80
C ALA A 18 -23.50 28.58 -24.39
N VAL A 19 -24.06 28.27 -23.21
CA VAL A 19 -25.19 29.01 -22.64
C VAL A 19 -24.79 30.46 -22.33
N LEU A 20 -23.67 30.70 -21.64
CA LEU A 20 -23.19 32.05 -21.34
C LEU A 20 -22.97 32.91 -22.60
N ILE A 21 -22.39 32.31 -23.66
CA ILE A 21 -22.22 32.98 -24.97
C ILE A 21 -23.58 33.26 -25.61
N GLY A 22 -24.52 32.32 -25.57
CA GLY A 22 -25.88 32.50 -26.07
C GLY A 22 -26.63 33.64 -25.35
N LEU A 23 -26.52 33.72 -24.01
CA LEU A 23 -27.09 34.81 -23.22
C LEU A 23 -26.44 36.17 -23.58
N ALA A 24 -25.12 36.21 -23.76
CA ALA A 24 -24.41 37.43 -24.15
C ALA A 24 -24.80 37.92 -25.56
N VAL A 25 -24.95 37.02 -26.53
CA VAL A 25 -25.42 37.34 -27.89
C VAL A 25 -26.87 37.82 -27.86
N PHE A 26 -27.75 37.14 -27.12
CA PHE A 26 -29.15 37.57 -26.96
C PHE A 26 -29.26 38.94 -26.28
N PHE A 27 -28.44 39.22 -25.26
CA PHE A 27 -28.38 40.53 -24.61
C PHE A 27 -27.92 41.64 -25.57
N GLN A 28 -26.91 41.41 -26.41
CA GLN A 28 -26.51 42.38 -27.44
C GLN A 28 -27.61 42.58 -28.50
N ALA A 29 -28.30 41.53 -28.92
CA ALA A 29 -29.43 41.63 -29.85
C ALA A 29 -30.59 42.45 -29.25
N SER A 30 -30.90 42.24 -27.97
CA SER A 30 -31.90 43.01 -27.21
C SER A 30 -31.55 44.50 -27.19
N ILE A 31 -30.31 44.85 -26.78
CA ILE A 31 -29.82 46.24 -26.79
C ILE A 31 -29.89 46.87 -28.19
N LYS A 32 -29.55 46.11 -29.25
CA LYS A 32 -29.64 46.59 -30.63
C LYS A 32 -31.09 46.90 -31.03
N SER A 33 -32.05 46.10 -30.59
CA SER A 33 -33.48 46.35 -30.81
C SER A 33 -33.94 47.65 -30.14
N THR A 34 -33.51 47.91 -28.90
CA THR A 34 -33.84 49.16 -28.18
C THR A 34 -33.28 50.39 -28.89
N LYS A 35 -32.03 50.33 -29.40
CA LYS A 35 -31.43 51.44 -30.16
C LYS A 35 -32.19 51.77 -31.45
N ALA A 36 -32.76 50.78 -32.12
CA ALA A 36 -33.57 51.00 -33.33
C ALA A 36 -34.91 51.70 -33.03
N GLN A 37 -35.53 51.44 -31.87
CA GLN A 37 -36.74 52.16 -31.45
C GLN A 37 -36.42 53.62 -31.11
N LEU A 38 -35.30 53.88 -30.43
CA LEU A 38 -34.88 55.24 -30.06
C LEU A 38 -34.66 56.15 -31.28
N SER A 39 -34.21 55.62 -32.43
CA SER A 39 -34.05 56.44 -33.65
C SER A 39 -35.35 57.01 -34.21
N ALA A 40 -36.51 56.42 -33.92
CA ALA A 40 -37.81 56.95 -34.37
C ALA A 40 -38.16 58.30 -33.72
N VAL A 41 -37.61 58.60 -32.54
CA VAL A 41 -37.85 59.86 -31.81
C VAL A 41 -36.98 61.02 -32.32
N GLN A 42 -35.97 60.75 -33.17
CA GLN A 42 -35.03 61.76 -33.66
C GLN A 42 -35.64 62.81 -34.61
N ALA A 43 -36.83 62.58 -35.18
CA ALA A 43 -37.50 63.55 -36.04
C ALA A 43 -38.13 64.74 -35.28
N TYR A 44 -38.50 64.56 -34.01
CA TYR A 44 -39.18 65.60 -33.24
C TYR A 44 -38.29 66.77 -32.78
N PRO A 45 -37.00 66.57 -32.38
CA PRO A 45 -36.09 67.67 -32.08
C PRO A 45 -35.90 68.68 -33.23
N GLU A 46 -35.82 68.22 -34.48
CA GLU A 46 -35.68 69.10 -35.65
C GLU A 46 -36.93 69.98 -35.83
N LEU A 47 -38.11 69.37 -35.73
CA LEU A 47 -39.40 70.06 -35.75
C LEU A 47 -39.53 71.07 -34.58
N GLN A 48 -39.09 70.70 -33.37
CA GLN A 48 -39.15 71.57 -32.20
C GLN A 48 -38.19 72.78 -32.31
N ALA A 49 -37.04 72.61 -32.98
CA ALA A 49 -36.12 73.68 -33.32
C ALA A 49 -36.69 74.61 -34.40
N LEU A 50 -37.27 74.05 -35.47
CA LEU A 50 -37.91 74.80 -36.55
C LEU A 50 -39.09 75.65 -36.06
N LEU A 51 -39.97 75.08 -35.22
CA LEU A 51 -41.06 75.83 -34.60
C LEU A 51 -40.53 76.97 -33.68
N GLY A 52 -39.34 76.80 -33.11
CA GLY A 52 -38.63 77.86 -32.40
C GLY A 52 -38.14 78.99 -33.32
N SER A 53 -37.48 78.65 -34.43
CA SER A 53 -36.93 79.65 -35.36
C SER A 53 -38.02 80.44 -36.07
N VAL A 54 -39.08 79.80 -36.58
CA VAL A 54 -40.19 80.52 -37.25
C VAL A 54 -40.89 81.50 -36.31
N THR A 55 -41.06 81.14 -35.03
CA THR A 55 -41.61 82.04 -34.00
C THR A 55 -40.76 83.31 -33.86
N ILE A 56 -39.43 83.15 -33.82
CA ILE A 56 -38.48 84.27 -33.73
C ILE A 56 -38.48 85.12 -35.01
N ASP A 57 -38.58 84.49 -36.20
CA ASP A 57 -38.67 85.21 -37.47
C ASP A 57 -39.95 86.05 -37.56
N HIS A 58 -41.06 85.59 -36.97
CA HIS A 58 -42.33 86.32 -36.92
C HIS A 58 -42.27 87.52 -35.96
N PHE A 59 -41.57 87.42 -34.83
CA PHE A 59 -41.27 88.58 -33.99
C PHE A 59 -40.44 89.64 -34.75
N LYS A 60 -39.36 89.23 -35.44
CA LYS A 60 -38.53 90.13 -36.26
C LYS A 60 -39.31 90.77 -37.41
N TRP A 61 -40.23 90.03 -38.04
CA TRP A 61 -41.10 90.54 -39.10
C TRP A 61 -41.99 91.68 -38.59
N ALA A 62 -42.61 91.49 -37.42
CA ALA A 62 -43.49 92.50 -36.81
C ALA A 62 -42.71 93.72 -36.30
N GLU A 63 -41.55 93.51 -35.66
CA GLU A 63 -40.62 94.57 -35.28
C GLU A 63 -40.16 95.38 -36.51
N GLY A 64 -39.81 94.70 -37.60
CA GLY A 64 -39.43 95.33 -38.87
C GLY A 64 -40.54 96.19 -39.48
N LEU A 65 -41.80 95.82 -39.30
CA LEU A 65 -42.95 96.59 -39.80
C LEU A 65 -43.24 97.80 -38.89
N ALA A 66 -43.31 97.59 -37.58
CA ALA A 66 -43.65 98.64 -36.61
C ALA A 66 -42.49 99.62 -36.37
N VAL A 67 -41.29 99.13 -36.06
CA VAL A 67 -40.13 99.98 -35.77
C VAL A 67 -39.44 100.39 -37.07
N GLY A 68 -39.18 99.42 -37.95
CA GLY A 68 -38.48 99.68 -39.22
C GLY A 68 -39.27 100.60 -40.16
N THR A 69 -40.47 100.19 -40.55
CA THR A 69 -41.27 100.93 -41.55
C THR A 69 -42.13 102.04 -40.95
N MET A 70 -42.91 101.78 -39.89
CA MET A 70 -43.80 102.82 -39.34
C MET A 70 -43.05 103.88 -38.55
N MET A 71 -42.12 103.54 -37.65
CA MET A 71 -41.42 104.55 -36.83
C MET A 71 -40.20 105.17 -37.52
N LEU A 72 -39.44 104.40 -38.31
CA LEU A 72 -38.18 104.86 -38.92
C LEU A 72 -38.26 105.11 -40.43
N GLY A 73 -39.44 104.94 -41.05
CA GLY A 73 -39.67 105.21 -42.48
C GLY A 73 -38.89 104.31 -43.44
N LYS A 74 -38.30 103.19 -42.96
CA LYS A 74 -37.45 102.31 -43.77
C LYS A 74 -38.28 101.36 -44.62
N GLU A 75 -37.75 101.00 -45.79
CA GLU A 75 -38.35 99.97 -46.64
C GLU A 75 -38.52 98.65 -45.88
N PHE A 76 -39.71 98.04 -46.01
CA PHE A 76 -40.03 96.79 -45.34
C PHE A 76 -39.34 95.61 -46.03
N LYS A 77 -38.45 94.91 -45.30
CA LYS A 77 -37.68 93.77 -45.83
C LYS A 77 -38.27 92.40 -45.47
N GLY A 78 -39.41 92.35 -44.78
CA GLY A 78 -40.12 91.11 -44.50
C GLY A 78 -40.90 90.61 -45.72
N GLN A 79 -41.06 89.29 -45.84
CA GLN A 79 -41.87 88.71 -46.90
C GLN A 79 -43.35 89.11 -46.71
N ILE A 80 -43.98 89.66 -47.74
CA ILE A 80 -45.40 90.04 -47.66
C ILE A 80 -46.30 88.83 -47.87
N ASP A 81 -45.95 87.92 -48.79
CA ASP A 81 -46.71 86.67 -48.94
C ASP A 81 -46.38 85.65 -47.85
N HIS A 82 -47.41 85.29 -47.09
CA HIS A 82 -47.39 84.22 -46.10
C HIS A 82 -46.92 82.86 -46.64
N THR A 83 -47.12 82.53 -47.94
CA THR A 83 -46.62 81.26 -48.50
C THR A 83 -45.10 81.24 -48.65
N GLN A 84 -44.47 82.41 -48.79
CA GLN A 84 -43.04 82.56 -49.11
C GLN A 84 -42.14 82.80 -47.90
N CYS A 85 -42.70 83.04 -46.72
CA CYS A 85 -41.94 83.08 -45.47
C CYS A 85 -41.48 81.67 -45.05
N ASN A 86 -40.59 81.59 -44.06
CA ASN A 86 -40.07 80.30 -43.56
C ASN A 86 -41.18 79.40 -42.98
N LEU A 87 -42.22 80.00 -42.37
CA LEU A 87 -43.37 79.26 -41.84
C LEU A 87 -44.24 78.70 -42.96
N GLY A 88 -44.62 79.50 -43.96
CA GLY A 88 -45.47 79.05 -45.08
C GLY A 88 -44.82 77.95 -45.92
N LYS A 89 -43.53 78.10 -46.24
CA LYS A 89 -42.76 77.10 -47.00
C LYS A 89 -42.71 75.73 -46.30
N TRP A 90 -42.65 75.73 -44.97
CA TRP A 90 -42.80 74.50 -44.19
C TRP A 90 -44.26 74.04 -44.12
N TYR A 91 -45.19 74.93 -43.79
CA TYR A 91 -46.60 74.62 -43.56
C TYR A 91 -47.24 73.91 -44.77
N TYR A 92 -47.14 74.47 -45.98
CA TYR A 92 -47.73 73.85 -47.16
C TYR A 92 -47.00 72.59 -47.65
N GLY A 93 -45.81 72.28 -47.11
CA GLY A 93 -45.04 71.06 -47.38
C GLY A 93 -45.13 69.97 -46.31
N TYR A 94 -45.56 70.31 -45.08
CA TYR A 94 -45.55 69.42 -43.93
C TYR A 94 -46.92 68.76 -43.70
N LYS A 95 -46.90 67.48 -43.33
CA LYS A 95 -48.09 66.72 -42.92
C LYS A 95 -47.95 66.35 -41.44
N PRO A 96 -48.74 66.94 -40.53
CA PRO A 96 -48.67 66.60 -39.12
C PRO A 96 -49.15 65.15 -38.86
N PRO A 97 -48.65 64.48 -37.81
CA PRO A 97 -49.33 63.31 -37.26
C PRO A 97 -50.70 63.74 -36.71
N LYS A 98 -51.63 62.78 -36.64
CA LYS A 98 -53.05 63.03 -36.29
C LYS A 98 -53.22 63.76 -34.96
N GLU A 99 -52.37 63.47 -33.99
CA GLU A 99 -52.35 64.08 -32.65
C GLU A 99 -51.99 65.59 -32.64
N LEU A 100 -51.51 66.13 -33.77
CA LEU A 100 -51.10 67.53 -33.93
C LEU A 100 -51.93 68.28 -34.99
N GLU A 101 -52.86 67.60 -35.66
CA GLU A 101 -53.62 68.14 -36.80
C GLU A 101 -54.44 69.40 -36.43
N ASP A 102 -55.05 69.41 -35.25
CA ASP A 102 -55.85 70.54 -34.74
C ASP A 102 -54.99 71.71 -34.23
N ALA A 103 -53.75 71.47 -33.82
CA ALA A 103 -52.80 72.54 -33.50
C ALA A 103 -52.24 73.17 -34.78
N PHE A 104 -51.96 72.34 -35.79
CA PHE A 104 -51.44 72.75 -37.09
C PHE A 104 -52.43 73.63 -37.86
N LYS A 105 -53.69 73.19 -38.03
CA LYS A 105 -54.72 73.96 -38.78
C LYS A 105 -54.98 75.36 -38.21
N ARG A 106 -54.79 75.57 -36.91
CA ARG A 106 -54.99 76.88 -36.25
C ARG A 106 -53.93 77.92 -36.60
N ILE A 107 -52.85 77.54 -37.28
CA ILE A 107 -51.78 78.45 -37.71
C ILE A 107 -52.20 79.29 -38.93
N GLU A 108 -52.92 78.70 -39.90
CA GLU A 108 -53.02 79.20 -41.28
C GLU A 108 -53.74 80.55 -41.43
N GLU A 109 -54.98 80.66 -40.95
CA GLU A 109 -55.77 81.88 -41.07
C GLU A 109 -55.14 83.08 -40.33
N PRO A 110 -54.76 83.03 -39.03
CA PRO A 110 -54.14 84.18 -38.39
C PRO A 110 -52.79 84.56 -39.06
N HIS A 111 -52.00 83.58 -39.51
CA HIS A 111 -50.76 83.82 -40.27
C HIS A 111 -51.02 84.60 -41.57
N LYS A 112 -51.99 84.16 -42.35
CA LYS A 112 -52.47 84.79 -43.59
C LYS A 112 -53.01 86.21 -43.34
N HIS A 113 -53.79 86.40 -42.27
CA HIS A 113 -54.43 87.68 -41.96
C HIS A 113 -53.39 88.74 -41.55
N PHE A 114 -52.42 88.43 -40.67
CA PHE A 114 -51.41 89.43 -40.32
C PHE A 114 -50.52 89.77 -41.52
N HIS A 115 -50.14 88.81 -42.36
CA HIS A 115 -49.35 89.06 -43.57
C HIS A 115 -50.08 90.03 -44.53
N ALA A 116 -51.40 89.89 -44.67
CA ALA A 116 -52.23 90.79 -45.49
C ALA A 116 -52.32 92.24 -44.96
N THR A 117 -51.87 92.52 -43.72
CA THR A 117 -51.82 93.90 -43.19
C THR A 117 -50.59 94.69 -43.64
N ALA A 118 -49.46 94.03 -43.93
CA ALA A 118 -48.23 94.70 -44.35
C ALA A 118 -48.41 95.64 -45.55
N PRO A 119 -49.05 95.25 -46.68
CA PRO A 119 -49.24 96.15 -47.81
C PRO A 119 -50.17 97.32 -47.47
N LYS A 120 -51.19 97.12 -46.61
CA LYS A 120 -52.06 98.20 -46.11
C LYS A 120 -51.23 99.23 -45.32
N ILE A 121 -50.40 98.76 -44.40
CA ILE A 121 -49.56 99.60 -43.54
C ILE A 121 -48.50 100.34 -44.38
N ILE A 122 -47.83 99.66 -45.31
CA ILE A 122 -46.85 100.28 -46.21
C ILE A 122 -47.48 101.38 -47.08
N ALA A 123 -48.70 101.17 -47.58
CA ALA A 123 -49.44 102.22 -48.31
C ALA A 123 -49.79 103.41 -47.40
N LEU A 124 -50.37 103.15 -46.22
CA LEU A 124 -50.74 104.21 -45.27
C LEU A 124 -49.53 105.03 -44.77
N VAL A 125 -48.36 104.40 -44.58
CA VAL A 125 -47.11 105.09 -44.24
C VAL A 125 -46.62 105.96 -45.40
N LYS A 126 -46.67 105.46 -46.66
CA LYS A 126 -46.35 106.26 -47.85
C LYS A 126 -47.30 107.44 -48.06
N GLU A 127 -48.56 107.31 -47.65
CA GLU A 127 -49.56 108.38 -47.64
C GLU A 127 -49.47 109.30 -46.40
N ASN A 128 -48.47 109.12 -45.53
CA ASN A 128 -48.27 109.85 -44.27
C ASN A 128 -49.44 109.71 -43.24
N LYS A 129 -50.28 108.68 -43.38
CA LYS A 129 -51.47 108.42 -42.55
C LYS A 129 -51.12 107.56 -41.33
N MET A 130 -50.19 108.06 -40.49
CA MET A 130 -49.58 107.29 -39.41
C MET A 130 -50.58 106.74 -38.37
N ASP A 131 -51.61 107.50 -37.99
CA ASP A 131 -52.65 107.02 -37.06
C ASP A 131 -53.51 105.90 -37.65
N ALA A 132 -53.73 105.89 -38.96
CA ALA A 132 -54.44 104.81 -39.64
C ALA A 132 -53.55 103.55 -39.71
N ALA A 133 -52.27 103.71 -40.06
CA ALA A 133 -51.30 102.62 -40.03
C ALA A 133 -51.19 101.99 -38.63
N LYS A 134 -51.15 102.82 -37.57
CA LYS A 134 -51.14 102.37 -36.17
C LYS A 134 -52.42 101.61 -35.79
N LYS A 135 -53.60 102.06 -36.23
CA LYS A 135 -54.86 101.35 -36.00
C LYS A 135 -54.89 99.98 -36.69
N VAL A 136 -54.41 99.87 -37.93
CA VAL A 136 -54.29 98.57 -38.61
C VAL A 136 -53.29 97.67 -37.89
N TYR A 137 -52.15 98.21 -37.42
CA TYR A 137 -51.17 97.42 -36.68
C TYR A 137 -51.71 96.86 -35.36
N GLU A 138 -52.32 97.71 -34.53
CA GLU A 138 -52.85 97.31 -33.22
C GLU A 138 -54.12 96.45 -33.30
N ASN A 139 -54.99 96.66 -34.29
CA ASN A 139 -56.28 95.96 -34.40
C ASN A 139 -56.26 94.74 -35.34
N GLU A 140 -55.40 94.72 -36.37
CA GLU A 140 -55.34 93.61 -37.33
C GLU A 140 -54.02 92.83 -37.24
N THR A 141 -52.86 93.50 -37.27
CA THR A 141 -51.55 92.81 -37.33
C THR A 141 -51.24 92.09 -36.02
N LYS A 142 -51.29 92.83 -34.91
CA LYS A 142 -50.85 92.38 -33.59
C LYS A 142 -51.70 91.25 -33.01
N PRO A 143 -53.05 91.25 -33.08
CA PRO A 143 -53.86 90.14 -32.59
C PRO A 143 -53.61 88.86 -33.39
N ASN A 144 -53.60 88.95 -34.72
CA ASN A 144 -53.34 87.79 -35.59
C ASN A 144 -51.90 87.24 -35.44
N LEU A 145 -50.90 88.11 -35.21
CA LEU A 145 -49.55 87.69 -34.84
C LEU A 145 -49.55 86.89 -33.53
N ILE A 146 -50.21 87.39 -32.49
CA ILE A 146 -50.33 86.71 -31.19
C ILE A 146 -51.01 85.35 -31.35
N THR A 147 -52.15 85.27 -32.03
CA THR A 147 -52.86 84.00 -32.28
C THR A 147 -52.01 83.01 -33.12
N THR A 148 -51.19 83.51 -34.05
CA THR A 148 -50.22 82.65 -34.76
C THR A 148 -49.14 82.11 -33.81
N GLN A 149 -48.64 82.93 -32.89
CA GLN A 149 -47.64 82.53 -31.89
C GLN A 149 -48.22 81.57 -30.83
N GLU A 150 -49.49 81.73 -30.46
CA GLU A 150 -50.24 80.81 -29.61
C GLU A 150 -50.42 79.45 -30.30
N ALA A 151 -50.86 79.42 -31.57
CA ALA A 151 -50.98 78.18 -32.34
C ALA A 151 -49.63 77.46 -32.53
N LEU A 152 -48.55 78.20 -32.78
CA LEU A 152 -47.18 77.67 -32.81
C LEU A 152 -46.72 77.14 -31.44
N THR A 153 -47.16 77.77 -30.34
CA THR A 153 -46.83 77.33 -28.98
C THR A 153 -47.59 76.06 -28.61
N ASP A 154 -48.89 75.98 -28.92
CA ASP A 154 -49.69 74.75 -28.80
C ASP A 154 -49.09 73.59 -29.60
N MET A 155 -48.64 73.85 -30.83
CA MET A 155 -47.93 72.87 -31.65
C MET A 155 -46.62 72.40 -30.98
N ARG A 156 -45.81 73.32 -30.42
CA ARG A 156 -44.59 72.95 -29.67
C ARG A 156 -44.88 72.16 -28.39
N LEU A 157 -45.96 72.46 -27.69
CA LEU A 157 -46.42 71.72 -26.50
C LEU A 157 -46.95 70.33 -26.88
N GLY A 158 -47.68 70.21 -27.99
CA GLY A 158 -48.12 68.94 -28.56
C GLY A 158 -46.94 68.04 -28.95
N VAL A 159 -45.98 68.57 -29.71
CA VAL A 159 -44.73 67.87 -30.06
C VAL A 159 -44.00 67.41 -28.80
N LYS A 160 -43.83 68.28 -27.80
CA LYS A 160 -43.20 67.91 -26.52
C LYS A 160 -43.96 66.78 -25.82
N LYS A 161 -45.30 66.84 -25.78
CA LYS A 161 -46.14 65.81 -25.14
C LYS A 161 -46.02 64.45 -25.83
N LEU A 162 -45.83 64.40 -27.15
CA LEU A 162 -45.52 63.18 -27.89
C LEU A 162 -44.12 62.66 -27.55
N ILE A 163 -43.09 63.51 -27.54
CA ILE A 163 -41.72 63.14 -27.10
C ILE A 163 -41.75 62.56 -25.68
N ASP A 164 -42.36 63.28 -24.73
CA ASP A 164 -42.42 62.88 -23.31
C ASP A 164 -43.18 61.54 -23.14
N ARG A 165 -44.27 61.31 -23.88
CA ARG A 165 -45.01 60.04 -23.92
C ARG A 165 -44.14 58.91 -24.46
N ASP A 166 -43.53 59.11 -25.62
CA ASP A 166 -42.80 58.08 -26.35
C ASP A 166 -41.53 57.68 -25.58
N ILE A 167 -40.78 58.65 -25.04
CA ILE A 167 -39.65 58.41 -24.13
C ILE A 167 -40.08 57.67 -22.87
N THR A 168 -41.19 58.08 -22.22
CA THR A 168 -41.67 57.42 -20.99
C THR A 168 -42.06 55.97 -21.28
N SER A 169 -42.74 55.70 -22.40
CA SER A 169 -43.12 54.34 -22.80
C SER A 169 -41.91 53.47 -23.16
N MET A 170 -40.92 54.01 -23.88
CA MET A 170 -39.65 53.31 -24.14
C MET A 170 -38.93 52.98 -22.84
N LYS A 171 -38.89 53.91 -21.88
CA LYS A 171 -38.24 53.68 -20.58
C LYS A 171 -38.94 52.59 -19.77
N THR A 172 -40.26 52.65 -19.61
CA THR A 172 -40.99 51.62 -18.84
C THR A 172 -40.95 50.25 -19.50
N MET A 173 -40.95 50.18 -20.84
CA MET A 173 -40.67 48.94 -21.58
C MET A 173 -39.24 48.45 -21.33
N GLN A 174 -38.23 49.32 -21.40
CA GLN A 174 -36.82 48.95 -21.20
C GLN A 174 -36.53 48.49 -19.76
N ASP A 175 -37.05 49.17 -18.75
CA ASP A 175 -36.91 48.78 -17.34
C ASP A 175 -37.57 47.40 -17.09
N SER A 176 -38.74 47.16 -17.69
CA SER A 176 -39.45 45.87 -17.63
C SER A 176 -38.71 44.74 -18.35
N MET A 177 -38.17 45.00 -19.56
CA MET A 177 -37.34 44.05 -20.31
C MET A 177 -36.01 43.75 -19.60
N GLY A 178 -35.42 44.73 -18.93
CA GLY A 178 -34.22 44.55 -18.12
C GLY A 178 -34.48 43.59 -16.95
N MET A 179 -35.51 43.86 -16.14
CA MET A 179 -35.80 43.02 -14.97
C MET A 179 -36.28 41.61 -15.34
N THR A 180 -37.11 41.45 -16.39
CA THR A 180 -37.54 40.12 -16.84
C THR A 180 -36.40 39.30 -17.43
N SER A 181 -35.51 39.89 -18.23
CA SER A 181 -34.35 39.16 -18.78
C SER A 181 -33.36 38.73 -17.71
N LEU A 182 -33.11 39.55 -16.67
CA LEU A 182 -32.27 39.17 -15.52
C LEU A 182 -32.81 37.94 -14.78
N ILE A 183 -34.13 37.87 -14.54
CA ILE A 183 -34.76 36.71 -13.89
C ILE A 183 -34.61 35.46 -14.76
N VAL A 184 -34.84 35.57 -16.08
CA VAL A 184 -34.67 34.46 -17.03
C VAL A 184 -33.22 33.96 -17.07
N TYR A 185 -32.23 34.86 -17.06
CA TYR A 185 -30.81 34.47 -17.00
C TYR A 185 -30.46 33.76 -15.69
N ALA A 186 -30.95 34.25 -14.54
CA ALA A 186 -30.73 33.61 -13.25
C ALA A 186 -31.32 32.19 -13.19
N LEU A 187 -32.54 32.00 -13.74
CA LEU A 187 -33.18 30.69 -13.85
C LEU A 187 -32.43 29.74 -14.79
N ILE A 188 -32.00 30.21 -15.97
CA ILE A 188 -31.22 29.41 -16.93
C ILE A 188 -29.88 28.98 -16.32
N LEU A 189 -29.12 29.91 -15.72
CA LEU A 189 -27.84 29.59 -15.09
C LEU A 189 -28.01 28.63 -13.90
N GLY A 190 -29.00 28.87 -13.03
CA GLY A 190 -29.34 27.97 -11.92
C GLY A 190 -29.70 26.56 -12.40
N SER A 191 -30.48 26.45 -13.48
CA SER A 191 -30.86 25.16 -14.08
C SER A 191 -29.67 24.41 -14.68
N VAL A 192 -28.78 25.11 -15.41
CA VAL A 192 -27.59 24.51 -16.03
C VAL A 192 -26.56 24.09 -14.98
N ILE A 193 -26.33 24.90 -13.95
CA ILE A 193 -25.44 24.57 -12.83
C ILE A 193 -26.00 23.37 -12.05
N SER A 194 -27.28 23.41 -11.68
CA SER A 194 -27.95 22.31 -10.96
C SER A 194 -27.89 21.01 -11.77
N GLY A 195 -28.31 21.03 -13.04
CA GLY A 195 -28.27 19.89 -13.95
C GLY A 195 -26.86 19.31 -14.11
N SER A 196 -25.84 20.16 -14.22
CA SER A 196 -24.43 19.73 -14.29
C SER A 196 -23.98 19.01 -13.01
N VAL A 197 -24.35 19.52 -11.83
CA VAL A 197 -24.08 18.85 -10.55
C VAL A 197 -24.83 17.51 -10.44
N LEU A 198 -26.08 17.44 -10.90
CA LEU A 198 -26.86 16.19 -10.86
C LEU A 198 -26.28 15.14 -11.81
N PHE A 199 -25.83 15.54 -12.99
CA PHE A 199 -25.31 14.65 -14.04
C PHE A 199 -23.87 14.18 -13.77
N LEU A 200 -23.02 15.05 -13.20
CA LEU A 200 -21.60 14.75 -12.97
C LEU A 200 -21.32 14.26 -11.54
N ALA A 201 -21.68 15.04 -10.52
CA ALA A 201 -21.20 14.81 -9.17
C ALA A 201 -21.89 13.62 -8.48
N ARG A 202 -23.21 13.45 -8.66
CA ARG A 202 -23.96 12.34 -8.04
C ARG A 202 -23.44 10.94 -8.41
N PRO A 203 -23.29 10.57 -9.71
CA PRO A 203 -22.81 9.22 -10.04
C PRO A 203 -21.34 9.00 -9.66
N ILE A 204 -20.48 10.03 -9.78
CA ILE A 204 -19.09 9.94 -9.34
C ILE A 204 -19.02 9.68 -7.83
N LYS A 205 -19.71 10.49 -7.01
CA LYS A 205 -19.74 10.29 -5.55
C LYS A 205 -20.27 8.91 -5.18
N LYS A 206 -21.42 8.49 -5.71
CA LYS A 206 -22.02 7.17 -5.39
C LYS A 206 -21.06 6.02 -5.67
N ASN A 207 -20.36 6.06 -6.80
CA ASN A 207 -19.45 4.98 -7.17
C ASN A 207 -18.15 5.01 -6.36
N LEU A 208 -17.66 6.19 -5.95
CA LEU A 208 -16.53 6.31 -5.03
C LEU A 208 -16.90 5.87 -3.61
N ASP A 209 -18.09 6.22 -3.11
CA ASP A 209 -18.63 5.74 -1.83
C ASP A 209 -18.70 4.19 -1.82
N ASN A 210 -19.19 3.59 -2.92
CA ASN A 210 -19.25 2.14 -3.11
C ASN A 210 -17.86 1.48 -3.11
N ILE A 211 -16.85 2.10 -3.74
CA ILE A 211 -15.47 1.59 -3.68
C ILE A 211 -14.97 1.70 -2.24
N SER A 212 -15.10 2.86 -1.58
CA SER A 212 -14.62 3.06 -0.20
C SER A 212 -15.16 1.98 0.74
N GLY A 213 -16.48 1.77 0.77
CA GLY A 213 -17.08 0.75 1.65
C GLY A 213 -16.61 -0.68 1.35
N TRP A 214 -16.20 -0.97 0.11
CA TRP A 214 -15.56 -2.25 -0.24
C TRP A 214 -14.09 -2.31 0.16
N VAL A 215 -13.33 -1.22 0.06
CA VAL A 215 -11.97 -1.10 0.62
C VAL A 215 -12.00 -1.30 2.14
N ASP A 216 -12.94 -0.63 2.84
CA ASP A 216 -13.11 -0.73 4.29
C ASP A 216 -13.49 -2.16 4.71
N THR A 217 -14.39 -2.81 3.97
CA THR A 217 -14.73 -4.23 4.18
C THR A 217 -13.54 -5.17 3.92
N THR A 218 -12.73 -4.87 2.90
CA THR A 218 -11.51 -5.63 2.60
C THR A 218 -10.48 -5.46 3.72
N ALA A 219 -10.37 -4.26 4.30
CA ALA A 219 -9.44 -3.91 5.37
C ALA A 219 -9.78 -4.57 6.72
N THR A 220 -11.05 -4.91 6.98
CA THR A 220 -11.44 -5.74 8.14
C THR A 220 -11.20 -7.24 7.91
N GLY A 221 -10.75 -7.65 6.72
CA GLY A 221 -10.41 -9.03 6.38
C GLY A 221 -11.51 -9.81 5.64
N ASP A 222 -12.67 -9.20 5.37
CA ASP A 222 -13.75 -9.84 4.60
C ASP A 222 -13.45 -9.79 3.08
N LEU A 223 -12.69 -10.78 2.61
CA LEU A 223 -12.37 -11.00 1.19
C LEU A 223 -13.49 -11.77 0.44
N THR A 224 -14.71 -11.83 0.97
CA THR A 224 -15.85 -12.52 0.33
C THR A 224 -16.69 -11.57 -0.51
N LYS A 225 -16.79 -10.29 -0.12
CA LYS A 225 -17.58 -9.29 -0.85
C LYS A 225 -16.82 -8.74 -2.06
N GLY A 226 -17.57 -8.38 -3.09
CA GLY A 226 -17.09 -7.64 -4.25
C GLY A 226 -17.87 -6.34 -4.42
N VAL A 227 -17.25 -5.34 -5.05
CA VAL A 227 -18.00 -4.20 -5.59
C VAL A 227 -18.46 -4.51 -7.01
N ASP A 228 -19.63 -3.99 -7.37
CA ASP A 228 -20.17 -4.03 -8.74
C ASP A 228 -20.32 -2.61 -9.27
N ILE A 229 -19.59 -2.28 -10.35
CA ILE A 229 -19.44 -0.92 -10.89
C ILE A 229 -19.60 -0.94 -12.40
N HIS A 230 -20.83 -0.69 -12.82
CA HIS A 230 -21.25 -0.58 -14.21
C HIS A 230 -20.91 0.83 -14.78
N THR A 231 -19.62 1.19 -14.82
CA THR A 231 -19.14 2.40 -15.53
C THR A 231 -18.14 2.10 -16.64
N ASN A 232 -18.01 3.04 -17.58
CA ASN A 232 -17.07 3.01 -18.70
C ASN A 232 -16.21 4.30 -18.68
N ASP A 233 -15.56 4.51 -17.54
CA ASP A 233 -14.71 5.65 -17.17
C ASP A 233 -13.61 5.17 -16.20
N GLU A 234 -12.81 6.08 -15.66
CA GLU A 234 -11.64 5.81 -14.82
C GLU A 234 -11.99 5.10 -13.50
N ILE A 235 -13.24 5.21 -13.02
CA ILE A 235 -13.70 4.51 -11.82
C ILE A 235 -13.73 2.98 -12.05
N SER A 236 -14.03 2.56 -13.28
CA SER A 236 -14.06 1.16 -13.70
C SER A 236 -12.65 0.53 -13.72
N ASP A 237 -11.65 1.28 -14.20
CA ASP A 237 -10.24 0.85 -14.21
C ASP A 237 -9.70 0.74 -12.77
N MET A 238 -10.06 1.69 -11.90
CA MET A 238 -9.71 1.66 -10.47
C MET A 238 -10.35 0.46 -9.75
N ALA A 239 -11.64 0.22 -9.96
CA ALA A 239 -12.36 -0.92 -9.40
C ALA A 239 -11.78 -2.27 -9.88
N SER A 240 -11.43 -2.36 -11.17
CA SER A 240 -10.79 -3.54 -11.77
C SER A 240 -9.40 -3.79 -11.20
N SER A 241 -8.62 -2.73 -10.96
CA SER A 241 -7.30 -2.80 -10.33
C SER A 241 -7.39 -3.28 -8.88
N PHE A 242 -8.35 -2.76 -8.11
CA PHE A 242 -8.59 -3.22 -6.74
C PHE A 242 -9.09 -4.68 -6.69
N LYS A 243 -9.93 -5.09 -7.65
CA LYS A 243 -10.37 -6.49 -7.81
C LYS A 243 -9.21 -7.45 -8.05
N ALA A 244 -8.23 -7.06 -8.87
CA ALA A 244 -7.00 -7.83 -9.07
C ALA A 244 -6.17 -7.94 -7.78
N MET A 245 -6.05 -6.84 -7.01
CA MET A 245 -5.36 -6.84 -5.71
C MET A 245 -6.04 -7.78 -4.70
N VAL A 246 -7.36 -7.67 -4.50
CA VAL A 246 -8.14 -8.55 -3.60
C VAL A 246 -8.00 -10.02 -4.01
N GLY A 247 -8.00 -10.31 -5.31
CA GLY A 247 -7.75 -11.66 -5.84
C GLY A 247 -6.36 -12.20 -5.45
N LYS A 248 -5.32 -11.37 -5.51
CA LYS A 248 -3.96 -11.74 -5.07
C LYS A 248 -3.87 -11.96 -3.55
N VAL A 249 -4.47 -11.08 -2.74
CA VAL A 249 -4.52 -11.28 -1.27
C VAL A 249 -5.24 -12.58 -0.93
N LYS A 250 -6.39 -12.86 -1.55
CA LYS A 250 -7.13 -14.11 -1.35
C LYS A 250 -6.31 -15.35 -1.74
N SER A 251 -5.52 -15.27 -2.82
CA SER A 251 -4.59 -16.33 -3.22
C SER A 251 -3.52 -16.60 -2.16
N ILE A 252 -2.91 -15.53 -1.61
CA ILE A 252 -1.88 -15.64 -0.56
C ILE A 252 -2.46 -16.28 0.70
N ILE A 253 -3.60 -15.79 1.19
CA ILE A 253 -4.27 -16.35 2.38
C ILE A 253 -4.64 -17.83 2.19
N THR A 254 -5.06 -18.22 0.97
CA THR A 254 -5.37 -19.62 0.64
C THR A 254 -4.10 -20.49 0.72
N GLN A 255 -3.00 -20.04 0.11
CA GLN A 255 -1.72 -20.75 0.16
C GLN A 255 -1.15 -20.84 1.57
N THR A 256 -1.23 -19.76 2.37
CA THR A 256 -0.82 -19.79 3.78
C THR A 256 -1.63 -20.81 4.58
N LYS A 257 -2.96 -20.87 4.39
CA LYS A 257 -3.81 -21.88 5.05
C LYS A 257 -3.42 -23.31 4.67
N GLU A 258 -3.10 -23.55 3.40
CA GLU A 258 -2.65 -24.86 2.91
C GLU A 258 -1.32 -25.27 3.57
N SER A 259 -0.32 -24.37 3.58
CA SER A 259 0.97 -24.61 4.25
C SER A 259 0.82 -24.82 5.76
N SER A 260 -0.07 -24.09 6.44
CA SER A 260 -0.38 -24.34 7.86
C SER A 260 -1.03 -25.72 8.08
N GLY A 261 -1.87 -26.18 7.15
CA GLY A 261 -2.42 -27.54 7.18
C GLY A 261 -1.34 -28.62 7.02
N GLN A 262 -0.41 -28.44 6.07
CA GLN A 262 0.74 -29.33 5.88
C GLN A 262 1.64 -29.39 7.12
N VAL A 263 1.89 -28.24 7.78
CA VAL A 263 2.64 -28.18 9.05
C VAL A 263 1.92 -28.89 10.19
N SER A 264 0.58 -28.80 10.27
CA SER A 264 -0.20 -29.55 11.27
C SER A 264 -0.04 -31.06 11.08
N VAL A 265 -0.25 -31.57 9.86
CA VAL A 265 -0.10 -33.00 9.55
C VAL A 265 1.32 -33.50 9.84
N ALA A 266 2.34 -32.70 9.52
CA ALA A 266 3.73 -33.04 9.85
C ALA A 266 4.00 -33.06 11.36
N ALA A 267 3.36 -32.17 12.14
CA ALA A 267 3.47 -32.18 13.60
C ALA A 267 2.78 -33.41 14.22
N ASP A 268 1.61 -33.81 13.70
CA ASP A 268 0.90 -35.02 14.12
C ASP A 268 1.75 -36.28 13.83
N GLN A 269 2.35 -36.36 12.64
CA GLN A 269 3.30 -37.44 12.28
C GLN A 269 4.53 -37.48 13.18
N ILE A 270 5.08 -36.33 13.58
CA ILE A 270 6.20 -36.25 14.53
C ILE A 270 5.76 -36.69 15.94
N ALA A 271 4.53 -36.41 16.36
CA ALA A 271 4.00 -36.88 17.63
C ALA A 271 3.84 -38.41 17.66
N GLU A 272 3.29 -39.00 16.59
CA GLU A 272 3.18 -40.45 16.41
C GLU A 272 4.58 -41.12 16.36
N ALA A 273 5.52 -40.55 15.62
CA ALA A 273 6.90 -41.05 15.56
C ALA A 273 7.60 -41.00 16.93
N ASN A 274 7.37 -39.95 17.73
CA ASN A 274 7.92 -39.84 19.08
C ASN A 274 7.28 -40.83 20.07
N GLN A 275 5.98 -41.14 19.93
CA GLN A 275 5.33 -42.20 20.72
C GLN A 275 5.93 -43.57 20.40
N ASN A 276 6.01 -43.93 19.12
CA ASN A 276 6.63 -45.18 18.66
C ASN A 276 8.11 -45.27 19.07
N PHE A 277 8.86 -44.16 19.03
CA PHE A 277 10.24 -44.12 19.50
C PHE A 277 10.33 -44.32 21.03
N SER A 278 9.42 -43.71 21.79
CA SER A 278 9.37 -43.84 23.26
C SER A 278 9.03 -45.27 23.69
N GLN A 279 8.09 -45.94 23.00
CA GLN A 279 7.83 -47.37 23.21
C GLN A 279 9.09 -48.21 22.93
N ARG A 280 9.76 -48.00 21.79
CA ARG A 280 10.99 -48.72 21.45
C ARG A 280 12.14 -48.47 22.42
N ILE A 281 12.22 -47.29 23.04
CA ILE A 281 13.17 -47.00 24.13
C ILE A 281 12.84 -47.83 25.37
N THR A 282 11.56 -47.98 25.73
CA THR A 282 11.13 -48.86 26.84
C THR A 282 11.43 -50.34 26.55
N GLU A 283 11.14 -50.82 25.35
CA GLU A 283 11.47 -52.20 24.91
C GLU A 283 12.99 -52.44 24.95
N GLN A 284 13.78 -51.49 24.42
CA GLN A 284 15.23 -51.57 24.41
C GLN A 284 15.84 -51.56 25.82
N ALA A 285 15.23 -50.83 26.77
CA ALA A 285 15.64 -50.83 28.17
C ALA A 285 15.39 -52.20 28.83
N ALA A 286 14.22 -52.81 28.62
CA ALA A 286 13.91 -54.15 29.13
C ALA A 286 14.90 -55.22 28.60
N SER A 287 15.25 -55.18 27.31
CA SER A 287 16.28 -56.08 26.76
C SER A 287 17.69 -55.84 27.33
N ILE A 288 18.00 -54.62 27.79
CA ILE A 288 19.27 -54.31 28.48
C ILE A 288 19.23 -54.85 29.92
N GLU A 289 18.10 -54.80 30.61
CA GLU A 289 17.93 -55.44 31.93
C GLU A 289 18.06 -56.98 31.83
N GLU A 290 17.44 -57.61 30.84
CA GLU A 290 17.58 -59.05 30.55
C GLU A 290 19.03 -59.43 30.17
N THR A 291 19.70 -58.62 29.35
CA THR A 291 21.13 -58.78 29.03
C THR A 291 22.01 -58.62 30.28
N SER A 292 21.63 -57.76 31.22
CA SER A 292 22.37 -57.56 32.47
C SER A 292 22.18 -58.76 33.42
N ALA A 293 20.97 -59.25 33.59
CA ALA A 293 20.67 -60.44 34.40
C ALA A 293 21.38 -61.70 33.88
N THR A 294 21.36 -61.92 32.56
CA THR A 294 22.08 -63.06 31.94
C THR A 294 23.60 -62.91 32.06
N MET A 295 24.15 -61.70 32.11
CA MET A 295 25.56 -61.46 32.44
C MET A 295 25.89 -61.73 33.93
N GLU A 296 24.95 -61.49 34.86
CA GLU A 296 25.11 -61.89 36.26
C GLU A 296 25.10 -63.42 36.43
N GLU A 297 24.16 -64.13 35.78
CA GLU A 297 24.13 -65.60 35.75
C GLU A 297 25.39 -66.20 35.11
N MET A 298 25.87 -65.60 34.01
CA MET A 298 27.11 -66.02 33.36
C MET A 298 28.33 -65.77 34.25
N SER A 299 28.38 -64.64 34.96
CA SER A 299 29.43 -64.34 35.94
C SER A 299 29.44 -65.34 37.11
N ALA A 300 28.26 -65.69 37.63
CA ALA A 300 28.11 -66.74 38.65
C ALA A 300 28.57 -68.12 38.12
N SER A 301 28.19 -68.47 36.89
CA SER A 301 28.57 -69.73 36.23
C SER A 301 30.08 -69.82 35.96
N ILE A 302 30.71 -68.71 35.55
CA ILE A 302 32.17 -68.61 35.39
C ILE A 302 32.87 -68.76 36.74
N LYS A 303 32.36 -68.12 37.80
CA LYS A 303 32.89 -68.24 39.17
C LYS A 303 32.79 -69.68 39.69
N GLN A 304 31.66 -70.36 39.46
CA GLN A 304 31.49 -71.77 39.80
C GLN A 304 32.44 -72.67 38.99
N THR A 305 32.58 -72.42 37.69
CA THR A 305 33.50 -73.17 36.81
C THR A 305 34.97 -73.00 37.24
N ALA A 306 35.36 -71.79 37.66
CA ALA A 306 36.69 -71.51 38.18
C ALA A 306 36.96 -72.22 39.52
N GLU A 307 35.95 -72.35 40.40
CA GLU A 307 36.10 -73.11 41.65
C GLU A 307 36.15 -74.63 41.39
N ASN A 308 35.28 -75.16 40.52
CA ASN A 308 35.35 -76.55 40.07
C ASN A 308 36.74 -76.88 39.47
N ALA A 309 37.35 -75.97 38.71
CA ALA A 309 38.69 -76.12 38.18
C ALA A 309 39.79 -76.09 39.27
N ARG A 310 39.61 -75.28 40.33
CA ARG A 310 40.50 -75.31 41.51
C ARG A 310 40.40 -76.63 42.26
N GLU A 311 39.19 -77.14 42.48
CA GLU A 311 38.97 -78.44 43.12
C GLU A 311 39.55 -79.58 42.28
N ALA A 312 39.32 -79.59 40.96
CA ALA A 312 39.90 -80.58 40.06
C ALA A 312 41.44 -80.53 40.06
N ASN A 313 42.06 -79.34 40.06
CA ASN A 313 43.51 -79.20 40.18
C ASN A 313 44.04 -79.67 41.55
N LYS A 314 43.34 -79.36 42.65
CA LYS A 314 43.67 -79.83 44.01
C LYS A 314 43.58 -81.35 44.11
N LEU A 315 42.55 -81.95 43.50
CA LEU A 315 42.40 -83.40 43.39
C LEU A 315 43.54 -84.02 42.57
N ALA A 316 43.86 -83.45 41.41
CA ALA A 316 44.98 -83.90 40.58
C ALA A 316 46.35 -83.81 41.29
N GLN A 317 46.58 -82.76 42.08
CA GLN A 317 47.78 -82.65 42.91
C GLN A 317 47.82 -83.72 44.02
N ASN A 318 46.69 -84.00 44.68
CA ASN A 318 46.59 -85.11 45.63
C ASN A 318 46.87 -86.47 44.96
N THR A 319 46.26 -86.74 43.80
CA THR A 319 46.50 -87.96 43.02
C THR A 319 47.96 -88.08 42.58
N LYS A 320 48.60 -86.97 42.19
CA LYS A 320 50.04 -86.94 41.89
C LYS A 320 50.89 -87.30 43.11
N GLY A 321 50.62 -86.73 44.28
CA GLY A 321 51.33 -87.07 45.52
C GLY A 321 51.14 -88.53 45.95
N ILE A 322 49.95 -89.10 45.74
CA ILE A 322 49.68 -90.53 45.93
C ILE A 322 50.47 -91.38 44.93
N ALA A 323 50.54 -90.99 43.66
CA ALA A 323 51.32 -91.68 42.64
C ALA A 323 52.84 -91.61 42.89
N GLU A 324 53.36 -90.47 43.36
CA GLU A 324 54.77 -90.30 43.76
C GLU A 324 55.10 -91.16 45.00
N SER A 325 54.18 -91.25 45.96
CA SER A 325 54.29 -92.16 47.11
C SER A 325 54.30 -93.63 46.68
N GLY A 326 53.38 -94.02 45.79
CA GLY A 326 53.31 -95.38 45.23
C GLY A 326 54.54 -95.74 44.39
N SER A 327 55.06 -94.79 43.62
CA SER A 327 56.32 -94.94 42.88
C SER A 327 57.52 -95.14 43.81
N THR A 328 57.53 -94.48 44.97
CA THR A 328 58.56 -94.67 45.99
C THR A 328 58.50 -96.09 46.57
N VAL A 329 57.31 -96.57 46.93
CA VAL A 329 57.10 -97.96 47.41
C VAL A 329 57.48 -99.01 46.35
N MET A 330 57.19 -98.74 45.07
CA MET A 330 57.63 -99.60 43.97
C MET A 330 59.16 -99.58 43.79
N GLY A 331 59.80 -98.42 43.90
CA GLY A 331 61.26 -98.28 43.88
C GLY A 331 61.95 -99.06 45.00
N ASP A 332 61.44 -98.96 46.23
CA ASP A 332 61.88 -99.77 47.37
C ASP A 332 61.69 -101.28 47.13
N THR A 333 60.57 -101.66 46.50
CA THR A 333 60.28 -103.06 46.14
C THR A 333 61.25 -103.58 45.07
N ILE A 334 61.58 -102.77 44.05
CA ILE A 334 62.60 -103.08 43.04
C ILE A 334 63.99 -103.21 43.70
N ASN A 335 64.36 -102.32 44.62
CA ASN A 335 65.58 -102.44 45.41
C ASN A 335 65.59 -103.67 46.34
N ARG A 336 64.42 -104.13 46.81
CA ARG A 336 64.28 -105.40 47.55
C ARG A 336 64.49 -106.60 46.64
N ASN A 337 63.91 -106.58 45.43
CA ASN A 337 64.08 -107.64 44.43
C ASN A 337 65.51 -107.68 43.85
N GLY A 338 66.19 -106.54 43.71
CA GLY A 338 67.61 -106.47 43.36
C GLY A 338 68.51 -107.16 44.39
N ARG A 339 68.27 -106.87 45.68
CA ARG A 339 68.94 -107.57 46.81
C ARG A 339 68.63 -109.06 46.81
N ASN A 340 67.38 -109.47 46.62
CA ASN A 340 67.02 -110.89 46.49
C ASN A 340 67.74 -111.57 45.31
N LYS A 341 67.90 -110.87 44.18
CA LYS A 341 68.65 -111.39 43.01
C LYS A 341 70.13 -111.58 43.32
N GLN A 342 70.76 -110.69 44.10
CA GLN A 342 72.12 -110.90 44.61
C GLN A 342 72.20 -112.12 45.55
N ILE A 343 71.25 -112.27 46.48
CA ILE A 343 71.19 -113.43 47.40
C ILE A 343 71.06 -114.75 46.62
N ILE A 344 70.26 -114.79 45.55
CA ILE A 344 70.11 -115.98 44.69
C ILE A 344 71.43 -116.34 43.96
N VAL A 345 72.16 -115.34 43.45
CA VAL A 345 73.48 -115.54 42.84
C VAL A 345 74.50 -116.02 43.88
N GLN A 346 74.49 -115.43 45.08
CA GLN A 346 75.38 -115.79 46.18
C GLN A 346 75.12 -117.23 46.68
N ASN A 347 73.85 -117.64 46.76
CA ASN A 347 73.47 -119.03 47.07
C ASN A 347 73.90 -120.01 45.96
N SER A 348 73.82 -119.63 44.68
CA SER A 348 74.31 -120.47 43.57
C SER A 348 75.81 -120.72 43.66
N GLN A 349 76.60 -119.69 43.98
CA GLN A 349 78.05 -119.83 44.24
C GLN A 349 78.32 -120.74 45.45
N HIS A 350 77.49 -120.65 46.50
CA HIS A 350 77.60 -121.54 47.67
C HIS A 350 77.33 -123.01 47.33
N ILE A 351 76.39 -123.29 46.41
CA ILE A 351 76.07 -124.64 45.92
C ILE A 351 77.21 -125.19 45.04
N GLU A 352 77.82 -124.37 44.17
CA GLU A 352 79.00 -124.78 43.40
C GLU A 352 80.23 -125.07 44.28
N CYS A 353 80.37 -124.37 45.41
CA CYS A 353 81.40 -124.64 46.40
C CYS A 353 81.14 -125.99 47.09
N ASN A 354 79.94 -126.18 47.65
CA ASN A 354 79.57 -127.38 48.40
C ASN A 354 79.56 -128.68 47.55
N ARG A 355 79.39 -128.58 46.23
CA ARG A 355 79.54 -129.70 45.28
C ARG A 355 81.01 -130.11 45.07
N ARG A 356 81.96 -129.20 45.31
CA ARG A 356 83.39 -129.40 45.01
C ARG A 356 84.12 -130.20 46.09
N ASP A 357 83.72 -130.02 47.35
CA ASP A 357 84.40 -130.62 48.50
C ASP A 357 84.04 -132.12 48.71
N SER A 358 82.93 -132.61 48.17
CA SER A 358 82.40 -133.95 48.51
C SER A 358 83.02 -135.14 47.73
N ILE A 359 84.11 -134.93 46.98
CA ILE A 359 84.65 -135.92 46.02
C ILE A 359 86.05 -136.45 46.42
N SER A 360 86.73 -135.79 47.36
CA SER A 360 88.19 -135.95 47.56
C SER A 360 88.63 -136.82 48.74
N ASP A 361 88.06 -138.03 48.93
CA ASP A 361 88.53 -138.93 50.01
C ASP A 361 88.38 -140.45 49.75
N LYS A 362 89.44 -141.10 49.21
CA LYS A 362 89.85 -142.52 49.45
C LYS A 362 91.14 -142.92 48.66
N PRO A 363 91.93 -143.93 49.10
CA PRO A 363 93.32 -144.13 48.60
C PRO A 363 93.67 -145.52 48.02
N PHE A 364 94.69 -145.60 47.14
CA PHE A 364 95.76 -146.62 47.14
C PHE A 364 96.98 -146.18 46.28
N SER A 365 98.04 -147.01 46.17
CA SER A 365 99.42 -146.61 45.80
C SER A 365 100.15 -147.58 44.84
N ILE A 366 101.37 -147.18 44.37
CA ILE A 366 102.43 -147.97 43.68
C ILE A 366 102.20 -148.15 42.15
N GLU A 367 103.16 -147.99 41.21
CA GLU A 367 104.65 -147.95 41.25
C GLU A 367 105.38 -146.92 40.31
N ARG A 368 106.70 -146.78 40.53
CA ARG A 368 107.85 -146.10 39.84
C ARG A 368 107.73 -145.76 38.33
N GLY A 369 108.38 -144.70 37.80
CA GLY A 369 109.20 -143.64 38.41
C GLY A 369 110.14 -142.85 37.43
N SER A 370 110.89 -141.84 37.94
CA SER A 370 111.87 -140.96 37.22
C SER A 370 111.25 -139.84 36.33
N ARG A 371 111.72 -138.58 36.22
CA ARG A 371 112.95 -137.89 36.72
C ARG A 371 112.77 -136.34 36.83
N SER A 372 113.21 -135.73 37.96
CA SER A 372 113.66 -134.31 38.19
C SER A 372 113.07 -133.05 37.48
N GLY A 373 112.73 -131.98 38.25
CA GLY A 373 112.52 -130.58 37.79
C GLY A 373 112.31 -129.55 38.93
N LYS A 374 112.48 -128.21 38.72
CA LYS A 374 112.45 -127.16 39.78
C LYS A 374 111.64 -125.86 39.47
N GLY A 375 110.71 -125.47 40.36
CA GLY A 375 110.52 -124.12 41.00
C GLY A 375 109.99 -122.86 40.26
N GLY A 376 109.33 -121.92 41.00
CA GLY A 376 109.36 -120.45 40.68
C GLY A 376 108.11 -119.52 40.87
N ARG A 377 108.16 -118.59 41.85
CA ARG A 377 107.78 -117.13 41.88
C ARG A 377 106.41 -116.52 41.39
N ALA A 378 105.64 -115.94 42.35
CA ALA A 378 105.37 -114.49 42.62
C ALA A 378 104.46 -113.50 41.77
N ARG A 379 103.85 -112.52 42.51
CA ARG A 379 103.52 -111.05 42.26
C ARG A 379 102.14 -110.50 41.74
N GLN A 380 101.62 -109.46 42.47
CA GLN A 380 100.83 -108.24 42.08
C GLN A 380 99.43 -108.42 41.38
N GLY A 381 98.46 -107.48 41.26
CA GLY A 381 98.16 -106.07 41.66
C GLY A 381 96.76 -105.64 41.10
N ILE A 382 96.17 -104.41 41.10
CA ILE A 382 96.32 -103.08 41.78
C ILE A 382 95.18 -102.09 41.32
N CYS A 383 94.70 -101.14 42.16
CA CYS A 383 93.84 -99.93 41.84
C CYS A 383 92.36 -100.12 41.32
N SER A 384 91.41 -99.15 41.27
CA SER A 384 91.23 -97.80 41.91
C SER A 384 89.77 -97.24 41.87
N SER A 385 89.55 -96.18 42.66
CA SER A 385 88.41 -95.23 42.87
C SER A 385 87.53 -94.70 41.70
N SER A 386 86.34 -94.17 42.03
CA SER A 386 85.99 -92.73 41.80
C SER A 386 84.77 -92.21 42.60
N ILE A 387 84.65 -90.88 42.72
CA ILE A 387 83.54 -90.09 43.32
C ILE A 387 83.01 -89.13 42.22
N GLY A 388 81.71 -88.77 42.24
CA GLY A 388 81.17 -87.78 41.31
C GLY A 388 79.89 -87.10 41.79
N ASN A 389 80.00 -85.82 42.17
CA ASN A 389 78.86 -84.94 42.50
C ASN A 389 78.57 -83.99 41.32
N LYS A 390 77.33 -83.50 41.16
CA LYS A 390 77.04 -82.29 40.38
C LYS A 390 75.61 -81.74 40.57
N GLU A 391 75.53 -80.54 41.13
CA GLU A 391 74.44 -79.60 40.88
C GLU A 391 74.65 -78.92 39.51
N PHE A 392 73.61 -78.28 38.96
CA PHE A 392 73.81 -77.11 38.10
C PHE A 392 72.64 -76.12 38.20
N SER A 393 72.92 -74.85 37.87
CA SER A 393 72.04 -73.69 38.05
C SER A 393 71.83 -72.94 36.74
N THR A 394 70.70 -72.24 36.62
CA THR A 394 70.51 -70.98 35.85
C THR A 394 69.32 -70.27 36.52
N GLU A 395 69.46 -69.05 37.02
CA GLU A 395 69.50 -67.77 36.27
C GLU A 395 68.24 -67.55 35.40
N GLY A 396 67.48 -66.44 35.50
CA GLY A 396 67.60 -65.28 36.39
C GLY A 396 67.77 -63.96 35.64
N VAL A 397 66.69 -63.40 35.10
CA VAL A 397 66.70 -62.07 34.45
C VAL A 397 65.59 -61.19 35.02
N THR A 398 65.99 -60.06 35.64
CA THR A 398 65.08 -58.97 36.04
C THR A 398 65.50 -57.67 35.36
N ILE A 399 64.63 -57.06 34.56
CA ILE A 399 64.84 -55.68 34.06
C ILE A 399 63.59 -54.81 34.28
N ARG A 400 63.67 -54.05 35.37
CA ARG A 400 63.22 -52.67 35.62
C ARG A 400 62.15 -52.02 34.72
N LYS A 401 61.19 -51.38 35.41
CA LYS A 401 60.41 -50.22 34.95
C LYS A 401 61.29 -49.14 34.27
N ARG A 402 60.69 -48.34 33.40
CA ARG A 402 61.14 -46.98 33.11
C ARG A 402 59.96 -46.05 32.81
N ASP A 403 59.76 -45.04 33.65
CA ASP A 403 58.94 -43.88 33.30
C ASP A 403 59.67 -43.02 32.25
N ASN A 404 58.94 -42.41 31.32
CA ASN A 404 58.91 -40.94 31.23
C ASN A 404 57.68 -40.43 30.45
N ARG A 405 57.46 -39.12 30.52
CA ARG A 405 56.28 -38.38 30.06
C ARG A 405 56.35 -38.01 28.57
N THR A 406 55.24 -38.15 27.86
CA THR A 406 54.79 -37.33 26.71
C THR A 406 53.27 -37.50 26.57
N ASP A 407 52.46 -36.53 26.15
CA ASP A 407 52.65 -35.06 26.18
C ASP A 407 51.28 -34.35 26.35
N ARG A 408 51.29 -33.08 26.76
CA ARG A 408 50.10 -32.25 27.03
C ARG A 408 49.48 -31.68 25.74
N ARG A 409 48.64 -32.46 25.03
CA ARG A 409 48.00 -31.96 23.79
C ARG A 409 46.48 -32.10 23.64
N GLN A 410 45.73 -32.28 24.73
CA GLN A 410 44.25 -32.38 24.67
C GLN A 410 43.50 -31.78 25.89
N ARG A 411 43.93 -30.59 26.35
CA ARG A 411 43.18 -29.76 27.32
C ARG A 411 43.38 -28.26 27.06
N ARG A 412 42.90 -27.75 25.92
CA ARG A 412 42.92 -26.29 25.65
C ARG A 412 41.78 -25.73 24.78
N GLU A 413 40.68 -26.46 24.60
CA GLU A 413 39.50 -25.98 23.84
C GLU A 413 38.25 -25.80 24.72
N ASP A 414 38.08 -26.62 25.77
CA ASP A 414 36.94 -26.62 26.73
C ASP A 414 36.79 -25.37 27.62
N ARG A 415 37.48 -24.26 27.29
CA ARG A 415 37.36 -22.96 27.99
C ARG A 415 37.02 -21.77 27.09
N LYS A 416 36.60 -22.01 25.83
CA LYS A 416 35.99 -20.95 24.99
C LYS A 416 34.48 -21.07 24.78
N GLY A 417 33.87 -22.24 24.98
CA GLY A 417 32.41 -22.42 24.82
C GLY A 417 31.55 -21.76 25.91
N SER A 418 32.00 -21.76 27.18
CA SER A 418 31.16 -21.39 28.32
C SER A 418 30.94 -19.88 28.53
N ALA A 419 31.65 -19.02 27.78
CA ALA A 419 31.55 -17.56 27.93
C ALA A 419 30.46 -16.91 27.06
N ALA A 420 29.90 -17.63 26.07
CA ALA A 420 28.96 -17.07 25.10
C ALA A 420 27.49 -17.05 25.60
N CYS A 421 27.09 -18.03 26.42
CA CYS A 421 25.68 -18.20 26.80
C CYS A 421 25.18 -17.18 27.85
N ALA A 422 26.07 -16.56 28.63
CA ALA A 422 25.69 -15.66 29.72
C ALA A 422 25.21 -14.26 29.27
N GLY A 423 25.49 -13.85 28.03
CA GLY A 423 25.16 -12.50 27.55
C GLY A 423 23.72 -12.33 27.04
N VAL A 424 23.14 -13.36 26.43
CA VAL A 424 21.88 -13.25 25.66
C VAL A 424 20.63 -13.20 26.57
N GLU A 425 20.73 -13.74 27.79
CA GLU A 425 19.58 -13.84 28.71
C GLU A 425 19.28 -12.54 29.50
N GLN A 426 20.19 -11.55 29.48
CA GLN A 426 19.94 -10.24 30.12
C GLN A 426 19.22 -9.26 29.17
N GLU A 427 19.54 -9.28 27.88
CA GLU A 427 18.97 -8.36 26.88
C GLU A 427 17.47 -8.61 26.69
N THR A 428 17.06 -9.88 26.67
CA THR A 428 15.67 -10.30 26.45
C THR A 428 14.73 -9.97 27.61
N ARG A 429 15.23 -9.86 28.85
CA ARG A 429 14.43 -9.40 30.00
C ARG A 429 14.18 -7.89 29.95
N ARG A 430 15.21 -7.08 29.65
CA ARG A 430 15.10 -5.61 29.57
C ARG A 430 14.08 -5.12 28.53
N HIS A 431 13.86 -5.87 27.45
CA HIS A 431 12.85 -5.53 26.45
C HIS A 431 11.40 -5.88 26.84
N ARG A 432 11.18 -6.69 27.88
CA ARG A 432 9.84 -7.13 28.28
C ARG A 432 9.14 -6.14 29.20
N ASP A 433 9.87 -5.50 30.12
CA ASP A 433 9.29 -4.58 31.11
C ASP A 433 8.95 -3.21 30.50
N LYS A 434 9.78 -2.69 29.59
CA LYS A 434 9.49 -1.46 28.81
C LYS A 434 8.21 -1.53 27.97
N ARG A 435 7.61 -2.71 27.79
CA ARG A 435 6.35 -2.90 27.06
C ARG A 435 5.10 -2.94 27.96
N LYS A 436 5.25 -2.87 29.29
CA LYS A 436 4.14 -2.79 30.26
C LYS A 436 3.78 -1.37 30.66
N GLU A 437 4.71 -0.42 30.62
CA GLU A 437 4.45 0.99 30.97
C GLU A 437 3.67 1.74 29.87
N SER A 438 3.74 1.29 28.61
CA SER A 438 3.10 1.97 27.48
C SER A 438 1.63 1.62 27.25
N SER A 439 1.04 0.68 28.00
CA SER A 439 -0.36 0.26 27.84
C SER A 439 -1.35 0.95 28.80
N GLY A 440 -0.95 2.05 29.43
CA GLY A 440 -1.68 2.73 30.50
C GLY A 440 -2.50 3.97 30.10
N PHE A 441 -2.90 4.15 28.84
CA PHE A 441 -3.58 5.40 28.43
C PHE A 441 -4.61 5.28 27.27
N ASN A 442 -5.85 4.89 27.58
CA ASN A 442 -7.10 5.56 27.15
C ASN A 442 -8.34 4.73 27.52
N GLY A 443 -9.42 5.39 27.93
CA GLY A 443 -10.68 4.71 28.28
C GLY A 443 -11.65 5.55 29.12
N ARG A 444 -12.08 6.73 28.64
CA ARG A 444 -12.99 7.61 29.40
C ARG A 444 -14.00 8.37 28.54
N SER A 445 -14.99 7.65 28.02
CA SER A 445 -16.27 8.13 27.44
C SER A 445 -17.09 6.90 27.02
N SER A 446 -18.42 6.92 26.93
CA SER A 446 -19.46 7.77 27.53
C SER A 446 -20.79 7.00 27.41
N GLY A 447 -21.71 7.07 28.38
CA GLY A 447 -22.92 6.24 28.34
C GLY A 447 -24.03 6.62 29.33
N SER A 448 -25.28 6.43 28.90
CA SER A 448 -26.53 6.92 29.50
C SER A 448 -26.65 8.46 29.61
N GLY A 449 -27.74 9.11 29.18
CA GLY A 449 -28.92 8.61 28.47
C GLY A 449 -30.14 8.43 29.38
N ARG A 450 -30.78 9.57 29.68
CA ARG A 450 -32.20 9.75 30.01
C ARG A 450 -32.65 11.08 29.42
#